data_AF-A0A0L1KKM4-F1
#
_entry.id   AF-A0A0L1KKM4-F1
#
_cell.length_a   1.000
_cell.length_b   1.000
_cell.length_c   1.000
_cell.angle_alpha   90.00
_cell.angle_beta   90.00
_cell.angle_gamma   90.00
#
_symmetry.space_group_name_H-M   'P 1'
#
loop_
_entity.id
_entity.type
_entity.pdbx_description
1 polymer ?
#
loop_
_entity_poly.entity_id
_entity_poly.type
_entity_poly.pdbx_seq_one_letter_code
_entity_poly.pdbx_strand_id
1 'polypeptide(L)'
;RYALHTRALPLALEICFVSNNRLYGSVGLRTLPEHLVNLDLSRNRLVGPVDLTELPRNLEALSLFHNRIRQSVIFFGQLPPNMECVELQFVAETNRIGELRGTSTKNVETLGKMFRGIPLKHIHIE
;
A
#
# COMPACT_ATOMS: atom_id res chain seq x y z
N ARG A 1 6.60 -7.98 21.14
CA ARG A 1 6.02 -7.98 19.76
C ARG A 1 5.03 -6.82 19.75
N TYR A 2 5.12 -5.89 18.80
CA TYR A 2 4.30 -4.67 18.80
C TYR A 2 3.25 -4.73 17.69
N ALA A 3 1.98 -4.52 18.06
CA ALA A 3 0.90 -4.41 17.11
C ALA A 3 0.94 -3.01 16.47
N LEU A 4 0.84 -2.93 15.15
CA LEU A 4 0.70 -1.66 14.46
C LEU A 4 -0.76 -1.23 14.50
N HIS A 5 -0.99 0.02 14.91
CA HIS A 5 -2.30 0.67 14.87
C HIS A 5 -2.18 1.94 14.05
N THR A 6 -2.40 1.85 12.73
CA THR A 6 -2.26 3.00 11.81
C THR A 6 -3.17 4.18 12.17
N ARG A 7 -4.35 3.91 12.75
CA ARG A 7 -5.28 4.92 13.28
C ARG A 7 -4.72 5.75 14.45
N ALA A 8 -3.65 5.29 15.09
CA ALA A 8 -3.01 5.95 16.22
C ALA A 8 -1.72 6.67 15.80
N LEU A 9 -1.43 6.75 14.50
CA LEU A 9 -0.34 7.57 13.99
C LEU A 9 -0.63 9.05 14.31
N PRO A 10 0.38 9.84 14.68
CA PRO A 10 0.21 11.27 14.93
C PRO A 10 -0.41 11.97 13.72
N LEU A 11 -1.34 12.90 13.96
CA LEU A 11 -2.04 13.61 12.87
C LEU A 11 -1.11 14.48 12.02
N ALA A 12 -0.02 14.97 12.60
CA ALA A 12 1.00 15.77 11.92
C ALA A 12 2.12 14.91 11.30
N LEU A 13 1.97 13.57 11.25
CA LEU A 13 3.00 12.70 10.70
C LEU A 13 3.08 12.82 9.18
N GLU A 14 4.24 13.25 8.69
CA GLU A 14 4.51 13.36 7.25
C GLU A 14 5.28 12.14 6.72
N ILE A 15 6.22 11.60 7.50
CA ILE A 15 7.08 10.49 7.07
C ILE A 15 7.09 9.42 8.16
N CYS A 16 6.86 8.17 7.77
CA CYS A 16 6.90 7.03 8.66
C CYS A 16 7.66 5.87 8.03
N PHE A 17 8.88 5.61 8.53
CA PHE A 17 9.69 4.47 8.11
C PHE A 17 9.91 3.53 9.29
N VAL A 18 9.23 2.40 9.26
CA VAL A 18 9.33 1.34 10.28
C VAL A 18 9.55 -0.03 9.63
N SER A 19 10.23 -0.04 8.48
CA SER A 19 10.57 -1.26 7.77
C SER A 19 11.56 -2.14 8.51
N ASN A 20 11.61 -3.41 8.13
CA ASN A 20 12.52 -4.41 8.67
C ASN A 20 12.36 -4.65 10.19
N ASN A 21 11.10 -4.71 10.62
CA ASN A 21 10.74 -4.95 12.00
C ASN A 21 9.94 -6.26 12.15
N ARG A 22 9.38 -6.48 13.34
CA ARG A 22 8.47 -7.61 13.63
C ARG A 22 7.06 -7.12 13.97
N LEU A 23 6.67 -5.96 13.42
CA LEU A 23 5.32 -5.41 13.61
C LEU A 23 4.30 -6.37 13.04
N TYR A 24 3.16 -6.50 13.72
CA TYR A 24 2.06 -7.37 13.31
C TYR A 24 0.73 -6.64 13.47
N GLY A 25 -0.36 -7.25 13.01
CA GLY A 25 -1.68 -6.62 12.97
C GLY A 25 -2.08 -6.24 11.54
N SER A 26 -3.26 -5.64 11.41
CA SER A 26 -3.83 -5.22 10.13
C SER A 26 -3.39 -3.81 9.75
N VAL A 27 -3.29 -3.54 8.45
CA VAL A 27 -2.97 -2.21 7.93
C VAL A 27 -4.24 -1.46 7.57
N GLY A 28 -4.64 -0.48 8.37
CA GLY A 28 -5.75 0.42 8.03
C GLY A 28 -5.25 1.64 7.28
N LEU A 29 -5.41 1.66 5.95
CA LEU A 29 -4.92 2.77 5.11
C LEU A 29 -5.90 3.94 5.01
N ARG A 30 -7.21 3.68 5.18
CA ARG A 30 -8.27 4.70 5.13
C ARG A 30 -8.19 5.73 6.26
N THR A 31 -7.47 5.42 7.33
CA THR A 31 -7.36 6.27 8.53
C THR A 31 -5.96 6.86 8.67
N LEU A 32 -5.19 6.93 7.58
CA LEU A 32 -3.86 7.54 7.62
C LEU A 32 -3.98 9.06 7.79
N PRO A 33 -3.01 9.71 8.45
CA PRO A 33 -2.95 11.16 8.54
C PRO A 33 -2.95 11.83 7.17
N GLU A 34 -3.67 12.95 7.02
CA GLU A 34 -3.79 13.66 5.73
C GLU A 34 -2.47 14.27 5.23
N HIS A 35 -1.57 14.60 6.16
CA HIS A 35 -0.25 15.16 5.87
C HIS A 35 0.80 14.10 5.50
N LEU A 36 0.45 12.81 5.54
CA LEU A 36 1.40 11.75 5.28
C LEU A 36 1.84 11.76 3.81
N VAL A 37 3.16 11.84 3.60
CA VAL A 37 3.85 11.88 2.30
C VAL A 37 4.47 10.53 1.99
N ASN A 38 5.17 9.91 2.97
CA ASN A 38 5.83 8.62 2.76
C ASN A 38 5.53 7.64 3.90
N LEU A 39 5.14 6.43 3.53
CA LEU A 39 4.87 5.33 4.46
C LEU A 39 5.59 4.06 4.02
N ASP A 40 6.62 3.67 4.78
CA ASP A 40 7.31 2.39 4.61
C ASP A 40 7.04 1.46 5.80
N LEU A 41 6.20 0.46 5.56
CA LEU A 41 5.87 -0.63 6.49
C LEU A 41 6.42 -1.98 5.98
N SER A 42 7.32 -1.97 5.01
CA SER A 42 7.84 -3.18 4.39
C SER A 42 8.60 -4.07 5.37
N ARG A 43 8.81 -5.35 5.01
CA ARG A 43 9.60 -6.30 5.81
C ARG A 43 9.13 -6.41 7.26
N ASN A 44 7.83 -6.61 7.44
CA ASN A 44 7.17 -6.82 8.73
C ASN A 44 6.34 -8.11 8.73
N ARG A 45 5.38 -8.26 9.65
CA ARG A 45 4.46 -9.41 9.74
C ARG A 45 3.00 -8.94 9.66
N LEU A 46 2.76 -7.83 8.97
CA LEU A 46 1.43 -7.24 8.82
C LEU A 46 0.55 -8.15 7.96
N VAL A 47 -0.74 -8.16 8.27
CA VAL A 47 -1.74 -8.94 7.55
C VAL A 47 -2.76 -8.01 6.91
N GLY A 48 -3.53 -8.54 5.95
CA GLY A 48 -4.63 -7.82 5.35
C GLY A 48 -5.88 -7.74 6.26
N PRO A 49 -6.97 -7.15 5.75
CA PRO A 49 -7.10 -6.63 4.40
C PRO A 49 -6.39 -5.28 4.20
N VAL A 50 -5.90 -5.06 2.98
CA VAL A 50 -5.41 -3.81 2.43
C VAL A 50 -6.44 -3.28 1.46
N ASP A 51 -6.68 -1.98 1.55
CA ASP A 51 -7.64 -1.25 0.72
C ASP A 51 -6.99 0.09 0.32
N LEU A 52 -6.87 0.31 -0.99
CA LEU A 52 -6.24 1.48 -1.59
C LEU A 52 -7.28 2.45 -2.19
N THR A 53 -8.56 2.32 -1.85
CA THR A 53 -9.61 3.19 -2.41
C THR A 53 -9.54 4.63 -1.89
N GLU A 54 -9.02 4.82 -0.67
CA GLU A 54 -8.94 6.12 0.00
C GLU A 54 -7.54 6.27 0.61
N LEU A 55 -6.66 6.95 -0.12
CA LEU A 55 -5.32 7.29 0.33
C LEU A 55 -5.21 8.80 0.57
N PRO A 56 -4.38 9.26 1.52
CA PRO A 56 -4.14 10.68 1.75
C PRO A 56 -3.69 11.39 0.47
N ARG A 57 -4.21 12.60 0.23
CA ARG A 57 -3.95 13.37 -1.00
C ARG A 57 -2.46 13.68 -1.21
N ASN A 58 -1.70 13.81 -0.14
CA ASN A 58 -0.28 14.15 -0.17
C ASN A 58 0.63 12.91 -0.23
N LEU A 59 0.06 11.70 -0.24
CA LEU A 59 0.85 10.47 -0.21
C LEU A 59 1.54 10.27 -1.57
N GLU A 60 2.87 10.19 -1.52
CA GLU A 60 3.74 10.03 -2.69
C GLU A 60 4.25 8.59 -2.80
N ALA A 61 4.55 7.95 -1.66
CA ALA A 61 5.07 6.59 -1.64
C ALA A 61 4.47 5.73 -0.53
N LEU A 62 4.05 4.52 -0.91
CA LEU A 62 3.57 3.49 0.01
C LEU A 62 4.33 2.18 -0.23
N SER A 63 4.95 1.65 0.82
CA SER A 63 5.64 0.35 0.76
C SER A 63 5.10 -0.63 1.79
N LEU A 64 4.54 -1.73 1.30
CA LEU A 64 3.97 -2.85 2.07
C LEU A 64 4.62 -4.19 1.72
N PHE A 65 5.61 -4.23 0.81
CA PHE A 65 6.23 -5.49 0.38
C PHE A 65 6.84 -6.24 1.58
N HIS A 66 7.00 -7.56 1.44
CA HIS A 66 7.59 -8.40 2.48
C HIS A 66 6.81 -8.39 3.82
N ASN A 67 5.50 -8.55 3.75
CA ASN A 67 4.62 -8.74 4.89
C ASN A 67 3.97 -10.15 4.87
N ARG A 68 2.78 -10.32 5.45
CA ARG A 68 1.99 -11.56 5.42
C ARG A 68 0.59 -11.33 4.84
N ILE A 69 0.43 -10.30 4.03
CA ILE A 69 -0.83 -9.94 3.39
C ILE A 69 -1.22 -11.04 2.41
N ARG A 70 -2.44 -11.55 2.55
CA ARG A 70 -3.01 -12.59 1.67
C ARG A 70 -4.37 -12.12 1.21
N GLN A 71 -4.46 -11.66 -0.03
CA GLN A 71 -5.69 -11.16 -0.64
C GLN A 71 -5.70 -11.53 -2.12
N SER A 72 -6.80 -12.11 -2.61
CA SER A 72 -6.96 -12.37 -4.04
C SER A 72 -7.06 -11.08 -4.83
N VAL A 73 -7.78 -10.09 -4.31
CA VAL A 73 -8.01 -8.80 -4.95
C VAL A 73 -7.74 -7.67 -3.95
N ILE A 74 -7.03 -6.64 -4.39
CA ILE A 74 -6.95 -5.35 -3.71
C ILE A 74 -7.64 -4.30 -4.58
N PHE A 75 -8.55 -3.56 -3.97
CA PHE A 75 -9.22 -2.44 -4.63
C PHE A 75 -8.41 -1.17 -4.51
N PHE A 76 -8.36 -0.39 -5.59
CA PHE A 76 -7.77 0.94 -5.61
C PHE A 76 -8.73 1.98 -6.20
N GLY A 77 -8.65 3.20 -5.68
CA GLY A 77 -9.41 4.35 -6.17
C GLY A 77 -8.54 5.22 -7.06
N GLN A 78 -9.00 6.44 -7.34
CA GLN A 78 -8.13 7.45 -7.93
C GLN A 78 -6.92 7.67 -7.01
N LEU A 79 -5.74 7.30 -7.49
CA LEU A 79 -4.51 7.48 -6.73
C LEU A 79 -4.25 8.98 -6.50
N PRO A 80 -3.62 9.35 -5.37
CA PRO A 80 -3.22 10.72 -5.11
C PRO A 80 -2.46 11.35 -6.29
N PRO A 81 -2.61 12.67 -6.53
CA PRO A 81 -2.02 13.33 -7.68
C PRO A 81 -0.48 13.19 -7.74
N ASN A 82 0.15 13.25 -6.56
CA ASN A 82 1.61 13.14 -6.41
C ASN A 82 2.07 11.70 -6.17
N MET A 83 1.19 10.70 -6.27
CA MET A 83 1.56 9.30 -6.04
C MET A 83 2.59 8.85 -7.08
N GLU A 84 3.77 8.50 -6.60
CA GLU A 84 4.90 8.03 -7.40
C GLU A 84 4.97 6.50 -7.43
N CYS A 85 4.73 5.85 -6.27
CA CYS A 85 4.98 4.42 -6.13
C CYS A 85 4.13 3.75 -5.05
N VAL A 86 3.63 2.55 -5.36
CA VAL A 86 2.97 1.65 -4.43
C VAL A 86 3.58 0.25 -4.54
N GLU A 87 4.33 -0.16 -3.52
CA GLU A 87 5.04 -1.43 -3.51
C GLU A 87 4.32 -2.45 -2.62
N LEU A 88 3.62 -3.39 -3.25
CA LEU A 88 2.83 -4.39 -2.53
C LEU A 88 3.50 -5.75 -2.45
N GLN A 89 4.35 -6.10 -3.42
CA GLN A 89 5.06 -7.37 -3.44
C GLN A 89 6.41 -7.23 -4.17
N PHE A 90 7.40 -7.96 -3.69
CA PHE A 90 8.66 -8.19 -4.38
C PHE A 90 8.96 -9.69 -4.33
N VAL A 91 9.71 -10.20 -5.30
CA VAL A 91 9.91 -11.63 -5.55
C VAL A 91 10.31 -12.35 -4.25
N ALA A 92 9.53 -13.40 -3.90
CA ALA A 92 9.58 -14.30 -2.72
C ALA A 92 8.44 -14.15 -1.68
N GLU A 93 7.54 -15.14 -1.71
CA GLU A 93 6.64 -15.79 -0.71
C GLU A 93 5.99 -15.04 0.47
N THR A 94 6.12 -13.74 0.59
CA THR A 94 5.72 -13.00 1.80
C THR A 94 4.28 -12.49 1.72
N ASN A 95 4.01 -11.54 0.84
CA ASN A 95 2.65 -11.19 0.46
C ASN A 95 2.17 -12.12 -0.67
N ARG A 96 0.86 -12.40 -0.69
CA ARG A 96 0.16 -13.11 -1.76
C ARG A 96 -1.00 -12.25 -2.23
N ILE A 97 -0.78 -11.55 -3.34
CA ILE A 97 -1.74 -10.63 -3.95
C ILE A 97 -2.02 -11.13 -5.36
N GLY A 98 -3.30 -11.39 -5.68
CA GLY A 98 -3.70 -11.87 -7.00
C GLY A 98 -3.76 -10.73 -8.01
N GLU A 99 -4.76 -9.86 -7.83
CA GLU A 99 -5.13 -8.81 -8.77
C GLU A 99 -5.32 -7.45 -8.07
N LEU A 100 -5.11 -6.39 -8.82
CA LEU A 100 -5.49 -5.02 -8.51
C LEU A 100 -6.67 -4.63 -9.38
N ARG A 101 -7.75 -4.13 -8.77
CA ARG A 101 -8.95 -3.69 -9.48
C ARG A 101 -9.36 -2.31 -8.99
N GLY A 102 -9.73 -1.42 -9.88
CA GLY A 102 -10.01 -0.06 -9.44
C GLY A 102 -10.31 0.92 -10.55
N THR A 103 -10.49 2.18 -10.17
CA THR A 103 -10.70 3.26 -11.12
C THR A 103 -9.43 4.11 -11.22
N SER A 104 -9.07 4.54 -12.44
CA SER A 104 -7.91 5.40 -12.66
C SER A 104 -8.07 6.20 -13.94
N THR A 105 -7.69 7.47 -13.89
CA THR A 105 -7.51 8.32 -15.09
C THR A 105 -6.22 7.99 -15.85
N LYS A 106 -5.25 7.35 -15.18
CA LYS A 106 -3.99 6.88 -15.77
C LYS A 106 -4.19 5.52 -16.44
N ASN A 107 -3.48 5.28 -17.55
CA ASN A 107 -3.50 4.00 -18.25
C ASN A 107 -2.76 2.89 -17.48
N VAL A 108 -3.01 1.62 -17.86
CA VAL A 108 -2.45 0.43 -17.19
C VAL A 108 -0.92 0.41 -17.22
N GLU A 109 -0.27 0.90 -18.26
CA GLU A 109 1.20 0.96 -18.33
C GLU A 109 1.79 1.90 -17.28
N THR A 110 1.18 3.08 -17.12
CA THR A 110 1.56 4.05 -16.09
C THR A 110 1.30 3.48 -14.71
N LEU A 111 0.14 2.83 -14.51
CA LEU A 111 -0.16 2.12 -13.27
C LEU A 111 0.84 1.01 -12.98
N GLY A 112 1.30 0.26 -13.98
CA GLY A 112 2.31 -0.78 -13.79
C GLY A 112 3.68 -0.25 -13.34
N LYS A 113 4.04 0.97 -13.75
CA LYS A 113 5.24 1.66 -13.24
C LYS A 113 5.07 2.08 -11.77
N MET A 114 3.85 2.47 -11.38
CA MET A 114 3.52 2.85 -9.99
C MET A 114 3.40 1.63 -9.07
N PHE A 115 2.65 0.61 -9.48
CA PHE A 115 2.46 -0.66 -8.79
C PHE A 115 3.62 -1.62 -9.08
N ARG A 116 4.81 -1.27 -8.60
CA ARG A 116 6.03 -2.03 -8.86
C ARG A 116 5.88 -3.50 -8.43
N GLY A 117 6.34 -4.41 -9.28
CA GLY A 117 6.30 -5.85 -9.02
C GLY A 117 4.93 -6.51 -9.25
N ILE A 118 3.91 -5.77 -9.68
CA ILE A 118 2.63 -6.32 -10.14
C ILE A 118 2.65 -6.45 -11.67
N PRO A 119 2.45 -7.65 -12.24
CA PRO A 119 2.31 -7.81 -13.68
C PRO A 119 1.12 -7.01 -14.24
N LEU A 120 1.27 -6.37 -15.39
CA LEU A 120 0.21 -5.55 -16.02
C LEU A 120 -1.11 -6.31 -16.19
N LYS A 121 -1.04 -7.60 -16.52
CA LYS A 121 -2.21 -8.48 -16.67
C LYS A 121 -3.03 -8.70 -15.40
N HIS A 122 -2.48 -8.32 -14.24
CA HIS A 122 -3.17 -8.39 -12.94
C HIS A 122 -3.70 -7.02 -12.50
N ILE A 123 -3.57 -5.97 -13.33
CA ILE A 123 -4.08 -4.63 -13.05
C ILE A 123 -5.26 -4.38 -13.97
N HIS A 124 -6.44 -4.19 -13.38
CA HIS A 124 -7.69 -3.97 -14.09
C HIS A 124 -8.25 -2.61 -13.72
N ILE A 125 -8.52 -1.80 -14.74
CA ILE A 125 -9.25 -0.54 -14.60
C ILE A 125 -10.71 -0.86 -14.95
N GLU A 126 -11.62 -0.58 -14.02
CA GLU A 126 -13.07 -0.76 -14.16
C GLU A 126 -13.79 0.58 -14.35
#